data_AF-A0A2M7THC3-F1
#
_entry.id   AF-A0A2M7THC3-F1
#
_cell.length_a   1.000
_cell.length_b   1.000
_cell.length_c   1.000
_cell.angle_alpha   90.00
_cell.angle_beta   90.00
_cell.angle_gamma   90.00
#
_symmetry.space_group_name_H-M   'P 1'
#
loop_
_entity.id
_entity.type
_entity.pdbx_description
1 polymer ?
#
loop_
_entity_poly.entity_id
_entity_poly.type
_entity_poly.pdbx_seq_one_letter_code
_entity_poly.pdbx_strand_id
1 'polypeptide(L)'
;MNYVGIIGWGFVGQATGKGLARSKKNKIFIYDKLRTSKLTLPEVVAKSEFIFICVPTPMHSDYSGMSMAIVDEVAGQIAKEAKGTDKIIIVKSTVLPR
;
A
#
# COMPACT_ATOMS: atom_id res chain seq x y z
N MET A 1 -18.67 6.58 -4.81
CA MET A 1 -17.48 6.11 -5.56
C MET A 1 -16.41 5.94 -4.51
N ASN A 2 -15.77 4.78 -4.40
CA ASN A 2 -14.73 4.54 -3.41
C ASN A 2 -13.37 4.86 -4.02
N TYR A 3 -12.54 5.60 -3.29
CA TYR A 3 -11.18 5.94 -3.71
C TYR A 3 -10.17 5.02 -3.02
N VAL A 4 -9.46 4.22 -3.80
CA VAL A 4 -8.59 3.17 -3.28
C VAL A 4 -7.15 3.41 -3.71
N GLY A 5 -6.27 3.58 -2.75
CA GLY A 5 -4.83 3.66 -2.93
C GLY A 5 -4.18 2.29 -2.82
N ILE A 6 -3.28 1.96 -3.73
CA ILE A 6 -2.45 0.74 -3.70
C ILE A 6 -0.99 1.16 -3.62
N ILE A 7 -0.33 0.80 -2.52
CA ILE A 7 1.09 1.10 -2.26
C ILE A 7 1.90 -0.18 -2.45
N GLY A 8 2.77 -0.19 -3.46
CA GLY A 8 3.45 -1.39 -3.95
C GLY A 8 2.68 -2.03 -5.09
N TRP A 9 3.30 -2.10 -6.27
CA TRP A 9 2.72 -2.59 -7.52
C TRP A 9 3.40 -3.88 -8.01
N GLY A 10 3.79 -4.74 -7.06
CA GLY A 10 4.21 -6.12 -7.30
C GLY A 10 3.02 -7.03 -7.63
N PHE A 11 3.18 -8.33 -7.40
CA PHE A 11 2.15 -9.32 -7.76
C PHE A 11 0.85 -9.11 -6.97
N VAL A 12 0.96 -8.98 -5.63
CA VAL A 12 -0.18 -8.74 -4.72
C VAL A 12 -0.85 -7.41 -4.99
N GLY A 13 -0.07 -6.34 -5.17
CA GLY A 13 -0.59 -5.01 -5.48
C GLY A 13 -1.37 -4.97 -6.78
N GLN A 14 -0.84 -5.57 -7.84
CA GLN A 14 -1.53 -5.67 -9.13
C GLN A 14 -2.81 -6.49 -9.04
N ALA A 15 -2.80 -7.64 -8.36
CA ALA A 15 -3.99 -8.47 -8.19
C ALA A 15 -5.09 -7.71 -7.42
N THR A 16 -4.71 -7.03 -6.34
CA THR A 16 -5.63 -6.23 -5.51
C THR A 16 -6.21 -5.07 -6.31
N GLY A 17 -5.37 -4.25 -6.94
CA GLY A 17 -5.80 -3.08 -7.70
C GLY A 17 -6.66 -3.46 -8.91
N LYS A 18 -6.23 -4.43 -9.73
CA LYS A 18 -7.00 -4.90 -10.90
C LYS A 18 -8.31 -5.57 -10.48
N GLY A 19 -8.30 -6.33 -9.39
CA GLY A 19 -9.50 -6.97 -8.84
C GLY A 19 -10.54 -5.94 -8.40
N LEU A 20 -10.13 -4.94 -7.61
CA LEU A 20 -11.01 -3.88 -7.15
C LEU A 20 -11.49 -2.96 -8.28
N ALA A 21 -10.66 -2.74 -9.31
CA ALA A 21 -11.03 -1.97 -10.50
C ALA A 21 -12.17 -2.58 -11.34
N ARG A 22 -12.50 -3.88 -11.16
CA ARG A 22 -13.63 -4.52 -11.87
C ARG A 22 -14.96 -3.88 -11.51
N SER A 23 -15.08 -3.31 -10.31
CA SER A 23 -16.25 -2.53 -9.92
C SER A 23 -16.09 -1.10 -10.42
N LYS A 24 -17.03 -0.64 -11.26
CA LYS A 24 -17.10 0.76 -11.71
C LYS A 24 -17.30 1.77 -10.57
N LYS A 25 -17.60 1.30 -9.36
CA LYS A 25 -17.73 2.13 -8.16
C LYS A 25 -16.38 2.47 -7.53
N ASN A 26 -15.27 1.87 -7.98
CA ASN A 26 -13.95 2.05 -7.39
C ASN A 26 -13.02 2.83 -8.33
N LYS A 27 -12.31 3.82 -7.80
CA LYS A 27 -11.24 4.53 -8.49
C LYS A 27 -9.90 4.18 -7.84
N ILE A 28 -8.98 3.64 -8.64
CA ILE A 28 -7.70 3.12 -8.15
C ILE A 28 -6.59 4.14 -8.38
N PHE A 29 -5.82 4.42 -7.33
CA PHE A 29 -4.59 5.21 -7.35
C PHE A 29 -3.43 4.31 -6.94
N ILE A 30 -2.29 4.43 -7.63
CA ILE A 30 -1.18 3.48 -7.47
C ILE A 30 0.09 4.28 -7.22
N TYR A 31 0.87 3.85 -6.24
CA TYR A 31 2.23 4.30 -6.02
C TYR A 31 3.14 3.09 -5.80
N ASP A 32 4.29 3.09 -6.47
CA ASP A 32 5.39 2.16 -6.27
C ASP A 32 6.70 2.94 -6.34
N LYS A 33 7.56 2.75 -5.33
CA LYS A 33 8.85 3.47 -5.21
C LYS A 33 9.84 3.11 -6.30
N LEU A 34 9.77 1.88 -6.85
CA LEU A 34 10.74 1.33 -7.81
C LEU A 34 10.23 1.32 -9.25
N ARG A 35 8.99 1.77 -9.48
CA ARG A 35 8.39 1.84 -10.82
C ARG A 35 7.91 3.24 -11.10
N THR A 36 7.84 3.60 -12.38
CA THR A 36 7.26 4.89 -12.78
C THR A 36 5.79 4.95 -12.36
N SER A 37 5.51 5.76 -11.35
CA SER A 37 4.18 6.03 -10.84
C SER A 37 3.72 7.40 -11.33
N LYS A 38 2.47 7.50 -11.79
CA LYS A 38 1.90 8.80 -12.21
C LYS A 38 1.65 9.76 -11.04
N LEU A 39 1.59 9.23 -9.82
CA LEU A 39 1.33 9.94 -8.59
C LEU A 39 2.45 9.63 -7.61
N THR A 40 2.74 10.58 -6.73
CA THR A 40 3.61 10.41 -5.56
C THR A 40 2.85 9.75 -4.40
N LEU A 41 3.57 9.26 -3.38
CA LEU A 41 2.94 8.69 -2.19
C LEU A 41 1.96 9.66 -1.51
N PRO A 42 2.32 10.93 -1.22
CA PRO A 42 1.38 11.88 -0.61
C PRO A 42 0.14 12.11 -1.47
N GLU A 43 0.27 12.18 -2.79
CA GLU A 43 -0.88 12.36 -3.68
C GLU A 43 -1.82 11.14 -3.67
N VAL A 44 -1.28 9.92 -3.60
CA VAL A 44 -2.10 8.71 -3.46
C VAL A 44 -2.82 8.71 -2.11
N VAL A 45 -2.14 9.05 -1.02
CA VAL A 45 -2.77 9.14 0.31
C VAL A 45 -3.87 10.20 0.33
N ALA A 46 -3.60 11.41 -0.17
CA ALA A 46 -4.56 12.50 -0.22
C ALA A 46 -5.84 12.10 -0.98
N LYS A 47 -5.69 11.44 -2.14
CA LYS A 47 -6.80 11.06 -3.03
C LYS A 47 -7.57 9.82 -2.58
N SER A 48 -7.07 9.04 -1.62
CA SER A 48 -7.64 7.73 -1.26
C SER A 48 -8.39 7.76 0.07
N GLU A 49 -9.46 6.97 0.17
CA GLU A 49 -10.20 6.67 1.41
C GLU A 49 -9.68 5.36 2.03
N PHE A 50 -9.43 4.35 1.19
CA PHE A 50 -8.87 3.06 1.57
C PHE A 50 -7.47 2.91 0.99
N ILE A 51 -6.48 2.58 1.81
CA ILE A 51 -5.07 2.53 1.39
C ILE A 51 -4.51 1.14 1.69
N PHE A 52 -4.25 0.36 0.65
CA PHE A 52 -3.65 -0.96 0.74
C PHE A 52 -2.13 -0.88 0.70
N ILE A 53 -1.48 -1.47 1.70
CA ILE A 53 -0.03 -1.67 1.75
C ILE A 53 0.27 -3.08 1.21
N CYS A 54 0.92 -3.14 0.06
CA CYS A 54 1.24 -4.34 -0.72
C CYS A 54 2.75 -4.40 -1.06
N VAL A 55 3.60 -3.93 -0.14
CA VAL A 55 5.06 -3.85 -0.28
C VAL A 55 5.74 -5.17 0.14
N PRO A 56 6.96 -5.45 -0.36
CA PRO A 56 7.65 -6.69 -0.02
C PRO A 56 8.06 -6.74 1.45
N THR A 57 8.05 -7.96 2.01
CA THR A 57 8.59 -8.28 3.33
C THR A 57 9.65 -9.38 3.16
N PRO A 58 10.87 -8.99 2.73
CA PRO A 58 11.90 -9.95 2.35
C PRO A 58 12.36 -10.77 3.56
N MET A 59 12.70 -12.02 3.31
CA MET A 59 13.38 -12.87 4.28
C MET A 59 14.82 -12.38 4.50
N HIS A 60 15.32 -12.49 5.73
CA HIS A 60 16.73 -12.25 6.00
C HIS A 60 17.60 -13.29 5.29
N SER A 61 18.80 -12.88 4.86
CA SER A 61 19.73 -13.76 4.12
C SER A 61 20.24 -14.94 4.95
N ASP A 62 20.21 -14.82 6.27
CA ASP A 62 20.59 -15.86 7.23
C ASP A 62 19.42 -16.76 7.65
N TYR A 63 18.25 -16.61 7.03
CA TYR A 63 17.02 -17.36 7.33
C TYR A 63 16.48 -17.18 8.76
N SER A 64 16.96 -16.18 9.51
CA SER A 64 16.51 -15.89 10.89
C SER A 64 15.05 -15.44 10.97
N GLY A 65 14.45 -14.99 9.86
CA GLY A 65 13.07 -14.54 9.81
C GLY A 65 12.79 -13.61 8.63
N MET A 66 11.80 -12.74 8.79
CA MET A 66 11.39 -11.75 7.79
C MET A 66 11.54 -10.32 8.29
N SER A 67 11.92 -9.43 7.38
CA SER A 67 12.04 -8.00 7.68
C SER A 67 10.70 -7.29 7.52
N MET A 68 10.29 -6.59 8.58
CA MET A 68 9.12 -5.70 8.61
C MET A 68 9.45 -4.24 8.30
N ALA A 69 10.74 -3.90 8.12
CA ALA A 69 11.20 -2.52 8.00
C ALA A 69 10.51 -1.72 6.90
N ILE A 70 10.26 -2.33 5.74
CA ILE A 70 9.61 -1.66 4.60
C ILE A 70 8.13 -1.37 4.90
N VAL A 71 7.43 -2.32 5.55
CA VAL A 71 6.03 -2.13 5.94
C VAL A 71 5.94 -1.03 7.01
N ASP A 72 6.81 -1.07 8.01
CA ASP A 72 6.84 -0.08 9.09
C ASP A 72 7.19 1.33 8.56
N GLU A 73 8.17 1.45 7.65
CA GLU A 73 8.51 2.72 6.98
C GLU A 73 7.30 3.29 6.23
N VAL A 74 6.69 2.47 5.37
CA VAL A 74 5.57 2.91 4.51
C VAL A 74 4.33 3.22 5.35
N ALA A 75 4.01 2.41 6.36
CA ALA A 75 2.92 2.68 7.28
C ALA A 75 3.14 4.00 8.04
N GLY A 76 4.36 4.27 8.50
CA GLY A 76 4.73 5.53 9.14
C GLY A 76 4.58 6.74 8.23
N GLN A 77 5.03 6.64 6.97
CA GLN A 77 4.85 7.69 5.96
C GLN A 77 3.36 7.94 5.69
N ILE A 78 2.57 6.89 5.46
CA ILE A 78 1.12 7.02 5.23
C ILE A 78 0.43 7.64 6.45
N ALA A 79 0.75 7.19 7.67
CA ALA A 79 0.17 7.72 8.90
C ALA A 79 0.48 9.21 9.09
N LYS A 80 1.68 9.65 8.71
CA LYS A 80 2.06 11.08 8.72
C LYS A 80 1.20 11.88 7.73
N GLU A 81 1.07 11.41 6.49
CA GLU A 81 0.28 12.08 5.45
C GLU A 81 -1.24 12.02 5.70
N ALA A 82 -1.71 10.99 6.40
CA ALA A 82 -3.12 10.79 6.74
C ALA A 82 -3.53 11.41 8.09
N LYS A 83 -2.61 12.09 8.78
CA LYS A 83 -2.86 12.64 10.13
C LYS A 83 -4.06 13.60 10.11
N GLY A 84 -4.99 13.41 11.05
CA GLY A 84 -6.20 14.23 11.17
C GLY A 84 -7.31 13.89 10.16
N THR A 85 -7.19 12.74 9.47
CA THR A 85 -8.21 12.23 8.55
C THR A 85 -8.79 10.90 9.06
N ASP A 86 -9.88 10.46 8.44
CA ASP A 86 -10.60 9.21 8.68
C ASP A 86 -10.22 8.09 7.70
N LYS A 87 -9.06 8.22 7.03
CA LYS A 87 -8.57 7.26 6.04
C LYS A 87 -8.30 5.89 6.66
N ILE A 88 -8.67 4.83 5.95
CA ILE A 88 -8.51 3.45 6.39
C ILE A 88 -7.25 2.85 5.76
N ILE A 89 -6.31 2.42 6.60
CA ILE A 89 -5.07 1.76 6.17
C ILE A 89 -5.23 0.24 6.31
N ILE A 90 -5.00 -0.49 5.23
CA ILE A 90 -5.17 -1.94 5.13
C ILE A 90 -3.82 -2.57 4.83
N VAL A 91 -3.29 -3.33 5.77
CA VAL A 91 -2.04 -4.09 5.56
C VAL A 91 -2.38 -5.39 4.84
N LYS A 92 -1.94 -5.51 3.58
CA LYS A 92 -2.15 -6.72 2.75
C LYS A 92 -0.86 -7.49 2.48
N SER A 93 0.30 -6.86 2.68
CA SER A 93 1.60 -7.53 2.76
C SER A 93 1.56 -8.69 3.76
N THR A 94 2.38 -9.72 3.53
CA THR A 94 2.59 -10.78 4.52
C THR A 94 3.27 -10.19 5.74
N VAL A 95 2.65 -10.35 6.91
CA VAL A 95 3.14 -9.84 8.19
C VAL A 95 3.03 -10.93 9.26
N LEU A 96 3.92 -10.89 10.24
CA LEU A 96 3.79 -11.73 11.43
C LEU A 96 2.69 -11.18 12.35
N PRO A 97 1.84 -12.04 12.95
CA PRO A 97 1.01 -11.63 14.07
C PRO A 97 1.88 -11.03 15.18
N ARG A 98 1.46 -9.90 15.72
CA ARG A 98 2.06 -9.26 16.90
C ARG A 98 1.08 -9.31 18.07
#